data_AF-A0A6V7M2P5-F1
#
_entry.id   AF-A0A6V7M2P5-F1
#
_cell.length_a   1.000
_cell.length_b   1.000
_cell.length_c   1.000
_cell.angle_alpha   90.00
_cell.angle_beta   90.00
_cell.angle_gamma   90.00
#
_symmetry.space_group_name_H-M   'P 1'
#
loop_
_entity.id
_entity.type
_entity.pdbx_description
1 polymer ?
#
loop_
_entity_poly.entity_id
_entity_poly.type
_entity_poly.pdbx_seq_one_letter_code
_entity_poly.pdbx_strand_id
1 'polypeptide(L)' 'RVHITEATLDQLGGRFEVEPGNGGSRESYLADHKIETYLIIPPE' A
#
# COMPACT_ATOMS: atom_id res chain seq x y z
N ARG A 1 -4.79 7.85 -7.17
CA ARG A 1 -3.76 7.43 -6.21
C ARG A 1 -3.40 5.98 -6.54
N VAL A 2 -2.13 5.61 -6.49
CA VAL A 2 -1.68 4.23 -6.76
C VAL A 2 -1.66 3.48 -5.43
N HIS A 3 -2.34 2.33 -5.36
CA HIS A 3 -2.46 1.50 -4.15
C HIS A 3 -1.61 0.24 -4.33
N ILE A 4 -0.73 -0.02 -3.38
CA ILE A 4 0.27 -1.10 -3.44
C ILE A 4 0.28 -1.90 -2.14
N THR A 5 0.81 -3.12 -2.20
CA THR A 5 1.08 -3.97 -1.03
C THR A 5 2.47 -3.71 -0.48
N GLU A 6 2.74 -4.20 0.73
CA GLU A 6 4.08 -4.20 1.35
C GLU A 6 5.15 -4.84 0.44
N ALA A 7 4.86 -6.01 -0.14
CA ALA A 7 5.79 -6.69 -1.04
C ALA A 7 6.20 -5.85 -2.27
N THR A 8 5.27 -5.03 -2.80
CA THR A 8 5.60 -4.08 -3.87
C THR A 8 6.43 -2.92 -3.33
N LEU A 9 6.10 -2.37 -2.16
CA LEU A 9 6.86 -1.29 -1.51
C LEU A 9 8.34 -1.68 -1.31
N ASP A 10 8.60 -2.90 -0.84
CA ASP A 10 9.95 -3.44 -0.66
C ASP A 10 10.76 -3.43 -1.97
N GLN A 11 10.10 -3.76 -3.09
CA GLN A 11 10.73 -3.79 -4.41
C GLN A 11 10.95 -2.38 -4.99
N LEU A 12 10.18 -1.37 -4.56
CA LEU A 12 10.37 0.01 -5.00
C LEU A 12 11.64 0.64 -4.43
N GLY A 13 12.18 0.09 -3.32
CA GLY A 13 13.46 0.50 -2.76
C GLY A 13 13.47 1.93 -2.25
N GLY A 14 12.37 2.38 -1.62
CA GLY A 14 12.27 3.71 -1.01
C GLY A 14 12.25 4.88 -2.00
N ARG A 15 12.04 4.62 -3.30
CA ARG A 15 11.98 5.66 -4.35
C ARG A 15 10.70 6.51 -4.31
N PHE A 16 9.69 6.06 -3.59
CA PHE A 16 8.39 6.70 -3.51
C PHE A 16 8.02 6.92 -2.05
N GLU A 17 7.49 8.10 -1.76
CA GLU A 17 6.83 8.36 -0.49
C GLU A 17 5.44 7.71 -0.48
N VAL A 18 5.07 7.15 0.67
CA VAL A 18 3.81 6.42 0.83
C VAL A 18 3.11 6.78 2.13
N GLU A 19 1.78 6.66 2.13
CA GLU A 19 0.92 6.75 3.31
C GLU A 19 0.18 5.43 3.55
N PRO A 20 -0.28 5.12 4.79
CA PRO A 20 -1.07 3.93 5.07
C PRO A 20 -2.32 3.85 4.18
N GLY A 21 -2.48 2.72 3.48
CA GLY A 21 -3.56 2.52 2.52
C GLY A 21 -4.84 1.93 3.13
N ASN A 22 -4.75 1.36 4.35
CA ASN A 22 -5.88 0.76 5.09
C ASN A 22 -6.75 -0.19 4.25
N GLY A 23 -6.13 -0.99 3.38
CA GLY A 23 -6.80 -1.86 2.41
C GLY A 23 -7.82 -2.81 3.04
N GLY A 24 -7.55 -3.34 4.23
CA GLY A 24 -8.49 -4.22 4.96
C GLY A 24 -9.82 -3.55 5.34
N SER A 25 -9.89 -2.21 5.42
CA SER A 25 -11.17 -1.52 5.65
C SER A 25 -12.06 -1.46 4.40
N ARG A 26 -11.48 -1.73 3.22
CA ARG A 26 -12.12 -1.56 1.91
C ARG A 26 -12.43 -2.89 1.24
N GLU A 27 -11.67 -3.93 1.56
CA GLU A 27 -11.79 -5.24 0.92
C GLU A 27 -11.50 -6.34 1.96
N SER A 28 -12.37 -7.35 2.01
CA SER A 28 -12.36 -8.42 3.02
C SER A 28 -11.22 -9.42 2.84
N TYR A 29 -10.86 -9.80 1.61
CA TYR A 29 -9.69 -10.63 1.34
C TYR A 29 -8.41 -10.01 1.92
N LEU A 30 -8.21 -8.69 1.75
CA LEU A 30 -7.07 -7.98 2.34
C LEU A 30 -7.11 -8.01 3.88
N ALA A 31 -8.30 -7.88 4.48
CA ALA A 31 -8.48 -7.96 5.94
C ALA A 31 -8.20 -9.36 6.49
N ASP A 32 -8.83 -10.38 5.89
CA ASP A 32 -8.77 -11.77 6.31
C ASP A 32 -7.33 -12.32 6.22
N HIS A 33 -6.59 -11.88 5.20
CA HIS A 33 -5.19 -12.27 4.97
C HIS A 33 -4.19 -11.31 5.63
N LYS A 34 -4.67 -10.28 6.34
CA LYS A 34 -3.85 -9.27 7.03
C LYS A 34 -2.79 -8.65 6.10
N ILE A 35 -3.21 -8.32 4.87
CA ILE A 35 -2.34 -7.72 3.87
C ILE A 35 -2.21 -6.23 4.17
N GLU A 36 -1.01 -5.81 4.54
CA GLU A 36 -0.66 -4.40 4.68
C GLU A 36 -0.55 -3.72 3.32
N THR A 37 -1.09 -2.50 3.22
CA THR A 37 -1.17 -1.76 1.95
C THR A 37 -0.87 -0.28 2.14
N TYR A 38 -0.43 0.37 1.06
CA TYR A 38 0.08 1.73 1.05
C TYR A 38 -0.38 2.48 -0.19
N LEU A 39 -0.59 3.80 -0.07
CA LEU A 39 -0.88 4.67 -1.21
C LEU A 39 0.38 5.49 -1.54
N ILE A 40 0.77 5.50 -2.81
CA ILE A 40 1.86 6.36 -3.29
C ILE A 40 1.40 7.82 -3.28
N ILE A 41 2.20 8.67 -2.65
CA ILE A 41 2.05 10.12 -2.66
C ILE A 41 2.61 10.62 -4.01
N PRO A 42 1.81 11.33 -4.83
CA PRO A 42 2.31 11.92 -6.07
C PRO A 42 3.44 12.92 -5.78
N PRO A 43 4.53 12.93 -6.57
CA PRO A 43 5.52 14.00 -6.47
C PRO A 43 4.89 15.35 -6.86
N GLU A 44 5.38 16.43 -6.25
CA GLU A 44 5.02 17.81 -6.63
C GLU A 44 5.48 18.17 -8.05
#